data_AF-A0A919SLJ1-F1
#
_entry.id   AF-A0A919SLJ1-F1
#
_cell.length_a   1.000
_cell.length_b   1.000
_cell.length_c   1.000
_cell.angle_alpha   90.00
_cell.angle_beta   90.00
_cell.angle_gamma   90.00
#
_symmetry.space_group_name_H-M   'P 1'
#
loop_
_entity.id
_entity.type
_entity.pdbx_description
1 polymer ?
#
loop_
_entity_poly.entity_id
_entity_poly.type
_entity_poly.pdbx_seq_one_letter_code
_entity_poly.pdbx_strand_id
1 'polypeptide(L)'
;MTKIVIIGDVGGCIEELADALVAYEHDPDVVVVQVGDLVDRGPDSRGVLELVGTRLGERPRRWIQLIGNHEWQYRRVGGRCRRPDSRAFQHRGFRQPDLAVR
;
A
#
# COMPACT_ATOMS: atom_id res chain seq x y z
N MET A 1 16.22 7.32 20.95
CA MET A 1 16.76 7.99 19.73
C MET A 1 15.91 7.50 18.59
N THR A 2 15.31 8.40 17.80
CA THR A 2 14.36 7.99 16.76
C THR A 2 15.01 7.12 15.70
N LYS A 3 14.38 5.98 15.39
CA LYS A 3 14.80 5.05 14.34
C LYS A 3 13.83 5.16 13.17
N ILE A 4 14.35 5.19 11.95
CA ILE A 4 13.54 5.20 10.73
C ILE A 4 13.67 3.85 10.05
N VAL A 5 12.54 3.20 9.81
CA VAL A 5 12.44 1.95 9.06
C VAL A 5 11.77 2.26 7.72
N ILE A 6 12.45 1.91 6.64
CA ILE A 6 11.94 2.12 5.28
C ILE A 6 11.47 0.76 4.75
N ILE A 7 10.20 0.68 4.38
CA ILE A 7 9.59 -0.51 3.78
C ILE A 7 9.34 -0.23 2.31
N GLY A 8 9.87 -1.12 1.46
CA GLY A 8 9.71 -1.08 0.01
C GLY A 8 8.30 -1.47 -0.46
N ASP A 9 8.20 -1.79 -1.75
CA ASP A 9 6.99 -2.30 -2.38
C ASP A 9 6.50 -3.57 -1.66
N VAL A 10 5.19 -3.66 -1.44
CA VAL A 10 4.55 -4.82 -0.78
C VAL A 10 3.80 -5.66 -1.80
N GLY A 11 3.08 -5.02 -2.72
CA GLY A 11 2.36 -5.70 -3.78
C GLY A 11 1.42 -6.81 -3.28
N GLY A 12 0.62 -6.57 -2.25
CA GLY A 12 -0.35 -7.55 -1.74
C GLY A 12 0.23 -8.74 -0.94
N CYS A 13 1.52 -8.71 -0.60
CA CYS A 13 2.20 -9.69 0.25
C CYS A 13 2.04 -9.34 1.75
N ILE A 14 0.89 -9.71 2.32
CA ILE A 14 0.53 -9.35 3.71
C ILE A 14 1.44 -10.02 4.75
N GLU A 15 1.81 -11.28 4.55
CA GLU A 15 2.63 -12.04 5.50
C GLU A 15 4.04 -11.43 5.57
N GLU A 16 4.63 -11.13 4.43
CA GLU A 16 5.96 -10.53 4.33
C GLU A 16 6.00 -9.11 4.91
N LEU A 17 4.91 -8.34 4.74
CA LEU A 17 4.77 -7.04 5.40
C LEU A 17 4.68 -7.19 6.92
N ALA A 18 3.89 -8.15 7.42
CA ALA A 18 3.77 -8.39 8.85
C ALA A 18 5.10 -8.82 9.47
N ASP A 19 5.81 -9.74 8.81
CA ASP A 19 7.12 -10.23 9.23
C ASP A 19 8.16 -9.11 9.26
N ALA A 20 8.17 -8.22 8.26
CA ALA A 20 9.07 -7.07 8.23
C ALA A 20 8.82 -6.07 9.39
N LEU A 21 7.59 -6.03 9.92
CA LEU A 21 7.19 -5.12 10.99
C LEU A 21 7.37 -5.71 12.39
N VAL A 22 7.48 -7.04 12.53
CA VAL A 22 7.45 -7.74 13.83
C VAL A 22 8.50 -7.21 14.81
N ALA A 23 9.69 -6.89 14.31
CA ALA A 23 10.82 -6.41 15.12
C ALA A 23 10.61 -4.99 15.66
N TYR A 24 9.64 -4.24 15.12
CA TYR A 24 9.45 -2.82 15.40
C TYR A 24 8.07 -2.49 15.99
N GLU A 25 7.18 -3.48 16.09
CA GLU A 25 5.78 -3.28 16.45
C GLU A 25 5.60 -2.59 17.81
N HIS A 26 6.45 -2.90 18.78
CA HIS A 26 6.35 -2.40 20.14
C HIS A 26 7.33 -1.26 20.46
N ASP A 27 8.12 -0.83 19.49
CA ASP A 27 9.13 0.20 19.72
C ASP A 27 8.53 1.61 19.52
N PRO A 28 8.42 2.42 20.58
CA PRO A 28 7.82 3.75 20.48
C PRO A 28 8.70 4.78 19.76
N ASP A 29 10.01 4.51 19.62
CA ASP A 29 10.99 5.38 18.97
C ASP A 29 11.09 5.11 17.45
N VAL A 30 10.36 4.13 16.92
CA VAL A 30 10.36 3.80 15.49
C VAL A 30 9.32 4.59 14.71
N VAL A 31 9.75 5.16 13.59
CA VAL A 31 8.89 5.68 12.51
C VAL A 31 9.04 4.78 11.29
N VAL A 32 7.93 4.27 10.79
CA VAL A 32 7.86 3.48 9.56
C VAL A 32 7.54 4.40 8.38
N VAL A 33 8.31 4.28 7.31
CA VAL A 33 8.07 4.94 6.03
C VAL A 33 7.83 3.85 4.99
N GLN A 34 6.60 3.72 4.50
CA GLN A 34 6.27 2.80 3.41
C GLN A 34 6.23 3.57 2.09
N VAL A 35 6.98 3.11 1.08
CA VAL A 35 7.30 3.91 -0.11
C VAL A 35 6.27 3.83 -1.26
N GLY A 36 5.19 3.09 -1.10
CA GLY A 36 4.13 2.88 -2.11
C GLY A 36 4.06 1.44 -2.63
N ASP A 37 3.21 1.20 -3.61
CA ASP A 37 3.01 -0.11 -4.24
C ASP A 37 2.62 -1.19 -3.21
N LEU A 38 1.57 -0.88 -2.45
CA LEU A 38 0.94 -1.78 -1.49
C LEU A 38 0.13 -2.89 -2.17
N VAL A 39 -0.40 -2.63 -3.36
CA VAL A 39 -1.35 -3.49 -4.07
C VAL A 39 -0.77 -4.09 -5.35
N ASP A 40 -1.50 -5.07 -5.90
CA ASP A 40 -1.21 -5.83 -7.12
C ASP A 40 -0.11 -6.91 -6.96
N ARG A 41 -0.24 -8.01 -7.72
CA ARG A 41 0.65 -9.21 -7.80
C ARG A 41 0.50 -10.24 -6.67
N GLY A 42 0.48 -9.81 -5.41
CA GLY A 42 0.43 -10.70 -4.25
C GLY A 42 -0.97 -11.21 -3.94
N PRO A 43 -1.07 -12.19 -3.02
CA PRO A 43 -2.29 -12.93 -2.77
C PRO A 43 -3.38 -12.11 -2.05
N ASP A 44 -3.03 -11.06 -1.30
CA ASP A 44 -3.97 -10.32 -0.46
C ASP A 44 -3.71 -8.81 -0.39
N SER A 45 -4.06 -8.10 -1.48
CA SER A 45 -4.03 -6.62 -1.49
C SER A 45 -4.99 -5.99 -0.48
N ARG A 46 -6.10 -6.66 -0.13
CA ARG A 46 -7.09 -6.11 0.79
C ARG A 46 -6.55 -6.11 2.22
N GLY A 47 -5.99 -7.23 2.67
CA GLY A 47 -5.37 -7.35 3.98
C GLY A 47 -4.23 -6.34 4.17
N VAL A 48 -3.41 -6.11 3.14
CA VAL A 48 -2.37 -5.06 3.18
C VAL A 48 -2.98 -3.68 3.43
N LEU A 49 -4.01 -3.30 2.67
CA LEU A 49 -4.66 -2.00 2.86
C LEU A 49 -5.34 -1.87 4.24
N GLU A 50 -5.96 -2.93 4.75
CA GLU A 50 -6.57 -2.96 6.07
C GLU A 50 -5.51 -2.81 7.19
N LEU A 51 -4.39 -3.52 7.08
CA LEU A 51 -3.27 -3.40 8.02
C LEU A 51 -2.71 -1.98 8.03
N VAL A 52 -2.36 -1.45 6.85
CA VAL A 52 -1.80 -0.10 6.72
C VAL A 52 -2.78 0.96 7.21
N GLY A 53 -4.07 0.84 6.87
CA GLY A 53 -5.12 1.73 7.33
C GLY A 53 -5.23 1.74 8.86
N THR A 54 -5.16 0.56 9.48
CA THR A 54 -5.14 0.44 10.95
C THR A 54 -3.93 1.15 11.56
N ARG A 55 -2.73 0.95 11.01
CA ARG A 55 -1.50 1.61 11.49
C ARG A 55 -1.55 3.13 11.35
N LEU A 56 -2.09 3.63 10.24
CA LEU A 56 -2.30 5.07 10.03
C LEU A 56 -3.27 5.67 11.06
N GLY A 57 -4.33 4.94 11.42
CA GLY A 57 -5.31 5.36 12.43
C GLY A 57 -4.77 5.33 13.86
N GLU A 58 -4.07 4.27 14.23
CA GLU A 58 -3.53 4.09 15.59
C GLU A 58 -2.27 4.93 15.85
N ARG A 59 -1.47 5.18 14.81
CA ARG A 59 -0.12 5.79 14.93
C ARG A 59 0.13 6.87 13.86
N PRO A 60 -0.68 7.94 13.79
CA PRO A 60 -0.65 8.92 12.69
C PRO A 60 0.66 9.71 12.55
N ARG A 61 1.56 9.69 13.54
CA ARG A 61 2.88 10.33 13.49
C ARG A 61 4.05 9.35 13.37
N ARG A 62 3.77 8.04 13.38
CA ARG A 62 4.79 6.98 13.31
C ARG A 62 4.65 6.08 12.09
N TRP A 63 3.65 6.34 11.25
CA TRP A 63 3.50 5.70 9.94
C TRP A 63 3.38 6.78 8.86
N ILE A 64 4.34 6.82 7.94
CA ILE A 64 4.33 7.69 6.78
C ILE A 64 4.09 6.82 5.55
N GLN A 65 2.93 7.01 4.94
CA GLN A 65 2.52 6.27 3.75
C GLN A 65 2.72 7.13 2.50
N LEU A 66 3.66 6.73 1.63
CA LEU A 66 3.80 7.33 0.30
C LEU A 66 2.84 6.67 -0.70
N ILE A 67 2.58 7.34 -1.81
CA ILE A 67 1.68 6.84 -2.85
C ILE A 67 2.55 6.32 -3.99
N GLY A 68 2.50 5.01 -4.25
CA GLY A 68 3.19 4.37 -5.36
C GLY A 68 2.41 4.54 -6.67
N ASN A 69 2.98 4.06 -7.77
CA ASN A 69 2.31 4.10 -9.07
C ASN A 69 1.08 3.17 -9.10
N HIS A 70 1.12 2.07 -8.35
CA HIS A 70 0.00 1.15 -8.25
C HIS A 70 -1.18 1.75 -7.47
N GLU A 71 -0.97 2.63 -6.50
CA GLU A 71 -2.07 3.36 -5.83
C GLU A 71 -2.51 4.60 -6.62
N TRP A 72 -1.57 5.26 -7.30
CA TRP A 72 -1.82 6.51 -8.02
C TRP A 72 -2.95 6.41 -9.05
N GLN A 73 -3.07 5.26 -9.70
CA GLN A 73 -4.16 4.95 -10.64
C GLN A 73 -5.56 4.95 -10.00
N TYR A 74 -5.67 4.64 -8.71
CA TYR A 74 -6.94 4.67 -7.98
C TYR A 74 -7.25 6.03 -7.37
N ARG A 75 -6.31 6.99 -7.44
CA ARG A 75 -6.49 8.33 -6.88
C ARG A 75 -7.53 9.10 -7.70
N ARG A 76 -8.59 9.55 -7.03
CA ARG A 76 -9.58 10.45 -7.62
C ARG A 76 -9.02 11.87 -7.64
N VAL A 77 -8.99 12.48 -8.82
CA VAL A 77 -8.65 13.90 -8.98
C VAL A 77 -9.85 14.58 -9.63
N GLY A 78 -10.45 15.55 -8.93
CA GLY A 78 -11.60 16.32 -9.43
C GLY A 78 -12.85 15.49 -9.73
N GLY A 79 -13.15 14.48 -8.90
CA GLY A 79 -14.36 13.65 -9.04
C GLY A 79 -14.31 12.58 -10.14
N ARG A 80 -13.20 12.48 -10.88
CA ARG A 80 -12.95 11.40 -11.84
C ARG A 80 -11.88 10.46 -11.29
N CYS A 81 -12.14 9.16 -11.28
CA CYS A 81 -11.06 8.19 -11.18
C CYS A 81 -10.17 8.38 -12.41
N ARG A 82 -8.87 8.57 -12.22
CA ARG A 82 -7.93 8.58 -13.33
C ARG A 82 -7.99 7.18 -13.96
N ARG A 83 -8.71 7.02 -15.08
CA ARG A 83 -8.72 5.72 -15.78
C ARG A 83 -7.27 5.38 -16.09
N PRO A 84 -6.77 4.20 -15.68
CA PRO A 84 -5.43 3.79 -16.07
C PRO A 84 -5.36 3.80 -17.60
N ASP A 85 -4.26 4.30 -18.15
CA ASP A 85 -4.02 4.18 -19.59
C ASP A 85 -3.96 2.67 -19.91
N SER A 86 -4.87 2.21 -20.77
CA SER A 86 -4.95 0.83 -21.23
C SER A 86 -3.61 0.29 -21.76
N ARG A 87 -2.69 1.15 -22.21
CA ARG A 87 -1.35 0.74 -22.68
C ARG A 87 -0.38 0.41 -21.54
N ALA A 88 -0.54 1.00 -20.35
CA ALA A 88 0.27 0.67 -19.18
C ALA A 88 -0.12 -0.69 -18.56
N PHE A 89 -1.35 -1.14 -18.83
CA PHE A 89 -1.90 -2.41 -18.33
C PHE A 89 -1.47 -3.63 -19.16
N GLN A 90 -1.21 -3.43 -20.46
CA GLN A 90 -1.08 -4.52 -21.43
C GLN A 90 0.25 -5.31 -21.36
N HIS A 91 1.29 -4.81 -20.69
CA HIS A 91 2.57 -5.53 -20.64
C HIS A 91 2.72 -6.52 -19.48
N ARG A 92 1.76 -6.62 -18.55
CA ARG A 92 1.82 -7.61 -17.44
C ARG A 92 0.44 -8.19 -17.09
N GLY A 93 -0.18 -8.93 -18.02
CA GLY A 93 -1.00 -10.11 -17.70
C GLY A 93 -2.20 -10.00 -16.74
N PHE A 94 -2.81 -8.83 -16.52
CA PHE A 94 -3.92 -8.69 -15.57
C PHE A 94 -5.28 -8.53 -16.29
N ARG A 95 -6.18 -9.52 -16.16
CA ARG A 95 -7.62 -9.35 -16.42
C ARG A 95 -8.28 -8.95 -15.09
N GLN A 96 -8.83 -7.74 -15.00
CA GLN A 96 -9.69 -7.40 -13.86
C GLN A 96 -11.08 -8.06 -14.03
N PRO A 97 -11.66 -8.68 -13.00
CA PRO A 97 -13.11 -8.88 -12.94
C PRO A 97 -13.78 -7.55 -12.58
N ASP A 98 -14.93 -7.30 -13.18
CA ASP A 98 -15.68 -6.05 -13.14
C ASP A 98 -16.08 -5.66 -11.70
N LEU A 99 -15.27 -4.82 -11.05
CA LEU A 99 -15.67 -4.18 -9.79
C LEU A 99 -16.48 -2.93 -10.11
N ALA A 100 -17.76 -3.14 -10.43
CA ALA A 100 -18.75 -2.08 -10.51
C ALA A 100 -19.00 -1.52 -9.11
N VAL A 101 -18.37 -0.37 -8.81
CA VAL A 101 -18.72 0.44 -7.64
C VAL A 101 -20.07 1.09 -7.92
N ARG A 102 -21.12 0.64 -7.22
CA ARG A 102 -22.40 1.33 -7.10
C ARG A 102 -22.29 2.55 -6.19
#